data_AF-A0A834TFA4-F1
#
_entry.id   AF-A0A834TFA4-F1
#
_cell.length_a   1.000
_cell.length_b   1.000
_cell.length_c   1.000
_cell.angle_alpha   90.00
_cell.angle_beta   90.00
_cell.angle_gamma   90.00
#
_symmetry.space_group_name_H-M   'P 1'
#
loop_
_entity.id
_entity.type
_entity.pdbx_description
1 polymer ?
#
loop_
_entity_poly.entity_id
_entity_poly.type
_entity_poly.pdbx_seq_one_letter_code
_entity_poly.pdbx_strand_id
1 'polypeptide(L)'
;MEDKPKLLILYATQTGNALDAAEQLGREAERRGCPVKLHSMDEYDPSLLSKEEAMVFVVSTTGQGDTPDSMKVFWRYLLQKSLSKHWLNGVPYAVFGLGDSSYQKYNFVAKKLDKRLMDLGGTVILERGLGDDQHPSGYEGALDPWMSSLWRVLSEIKPKLIPNGTDFMIPDATLIDKSKVQITYHNTGHVDSPFSTSSDLIYNDIQIGSARSMHPGTSYPDRSRPGCFLKMKSHFSCHVKNLPLTRSNCGKDARHFEFEFVSSAIEYDTGDVLEILPSQDSAAVDAFIQRCKLNPDSFITVSPREMDNQSERASMIPVKLKTFVELTMDVASASPRRNFIFKVMSFFATAEHEIERLKYFASPEGRDDLYKYNQKERRTILEVKITEHKLTPSNFLEWAKTIRIYLQSIDKEDHLDDPPLDGTKKAWLKDDQRLFLLIRNTISPEVLRYVTHCDLVKELMDYLAFVYSGKGNLSYTYDVCKAFYRPEKLDKSLVTYFMEFKKAYEELNTLLPYTADIKVQMKQREQMAIMSWISGLPSEYEGAKQQILAGTEVTSLMEIT
;
A
#
# COMPACT_ATOMS: atom_id res chain seq x y z
N MET A 1 -25.48 25.06 24.29
CA MET A 1 -24.83 23.75 24.06
C MET A 1 -23.50 23.82 24.80
N GLU A 2 -23.30 23.03 25.86
CA GLU A 2 -21.99 22.94 26.51
C GLU A 2 -20.97 22.43 25.49
N ASP A 3 -19.86 23.15 25.34
CA ASP A 3 -18.77 22.76 24.45
C ASP A 3 -18.17 21.47 24.99
N LYS A 4 -18.28 20.38 24.23
CA LYS A 4 -17.78 19.07 24.69
C LYS A 4 -16.26 19.16 24.87
N PRO A 5 -15.70 18.58 25.94
CA PRO A 5 -14.27 18.59 26.15
C PRO A 5 -13.58 17.88 24.97
N LYS A 6 -12.52 18.50 24.44
CA LYS A 6 -11.77 17.99 23.28
C LYS A 6 -10.33 17.69 23.67
N LEU A 7 -9.78 16.58 23.17
CA LEU A 7 -8.38 16.24 23.30
C LEU A 7 -7.56 17.06 22.28
N LEU A 8 -6.55 17.79 22.74
CA LEU A 8 -5.63 18.48 21.84
C LEU A 8 -4.51 17.52 21.42
N ILE A 9 -4.28 17.38 20.11
CA ILE A 9 -3.15 16.66 19.54
C ILE A 9 -2.31 17.67 18.74
N LEU A 10 -1.06 17.86 19.14
CA LEU A 10 -0.11 18.73 18.45
C LEU A 10 0.99 17.90 17.81
N TYR A 11 1.29 18.17 16.54
CA TYR A 11 2.34 17.46 15.82
C TYR A 11 3.43 18.38 15.28
N ALA A 12 4.65 17.84 15.20
CA ALA A 12 5.78 18.48 14.53
C ALA A 12 6.51 17.52 13.60
N THR A 13 6.59 17.88 12.32
CA THR A 13 7.00 17.00 11.25
C THR A 13 7.94 17.71 10.28
N GLN A 14 8.90 16.97 9.72
CA GLN A 14 9.73 17.45 8.60
C GLN A 14 9.29 16.82 7.28
N THR A 15 8.98 15.52 7.28
CA THR A 15 8.70 14.73 6.06
C THR A 15 7.32 14.06 6.08
N GLY A 16 6.45 14.40 7.04
CA GLY A 16 5.06 13.89 7.12
C GLY A 16 4.81 12.77 8.12
N ASN A 17 5.83 11.98 8.52
CA ASN A 17 5.62 10.81 9.41
C ASN A 17 4.95 11.14 10.76
N ALA A 18 5.30 12.27 11.38
CA ALA A 18 4.70 12.66 12.66
C ALA A 18 3.24 13.15 12.48
N LEU A 19 2.91 13.75 11.34
CA LEU A 19 1.54 14.09 10.97
C LEU A 19 0.72 12.80 10.81
N ASP A 20 1.23 11.82 10.07
CA ASP A 20 0.54 10.52 9.88
C ASP A 20 0.23 9.83 11.21
N ALA A 21 1.20 9.78 12.13
CA ALA A 21 1.02 9.21 13.46
C ALA A 21 -0.01 10.00 14.29
N ALA A 22 0.00 11.33 14.22
CA ALA A 22 -0.96 12.18 14.91
C ALA A 22 -2.38 12.06 14.32
N GLU A 23 -2.52 11.90 13.00
CA GLU A 23 -3.81 11.63 12.38
C GLU A 23 -4.37 10.25 12.73
N GLN A 24 -3.49 9.24 12.84
CA GLN A 24 -3.89 7.92 13.31
C GLN A 24 -4.42 8.01 14.75
N LEU A 25 -3.72 8.74 15.62
CA LEU A 25 -4.13 8.98 16.99
C LEU A 25 -5.49 9.70 17.05
N GLY A 26 -5.66 10.76 16.24
CA GLY A 26 -6.91 11.51 16.15
C GLY A 26 -8.09 10.64 15.71
N ARG A 27 -7.89 9.80 14.68
CA ARG A 27 -8.92 8.85 14.21
C ARG A 27 -9.30 7.85 15.30
N GLU A 28 -8.32 7.31 16.02
CA GLU A 28 -8.58 6.36 17.11
C GLU A 28 -9.28 7.00 18.32
N ALA A 29 -9.03 8.29 18.60
CA ALA A 29 -9.77 9.06 19.59
C ALA A 29 -11.23 9.28 19.17
N GLU A 30 -11.45 9.72 17.92
CA GLU A 30 -12.80 9.93 17.38
C GLU A 30 -13.61 8.64 17.40
N ARG A 31 -12.99 7.50 17.08
CA ARG A 31 -13.61 6.17 17.22
C ARG A 31 -14.06 5.87 18.64
N ARG A 32 -13.37 6.37 19.65
CA ARG A 32 -13.75 6.19 21.07
C ARG A 32 -14.77 7.22 21.55
N GLY A 33 -15.31 8.02 20.64
CA GLY A 33 -16.22 9.11 20.97
C GLY A 33 -15.53 10.30 21.65
N CYS A 34 -14.20 10.38 21.57
CA CYS A 34 -13.40 11.48 22.09
C CYS A 34 -13.21 12.53 20.99
N PRO A 35 -13.80 13.74 21.11
CA PRO A 35 -13.58 14.81 20.14
C PRO A 35 -12.12 15.28 20.19
N VAL A 36 -11.52 15.56 19.03
CA VAL A 36 -10.10 15.94 18.91
C VAL A 36 -9.95 17.31 18.25
N LYS A 37 -8.97 18.09 18.72
CA LYS A 37 -8.37 19.19 17.97
C LYS A 37 -6.99 18.74 17.50
N LEU A 38 -6.75 18.68 16.20
CA LEU A 38 -5.45 18.27 15.63
C LEU A 38 -4.83 19.48 14.95
N HIS A 39 -3.68 19.94 15.42
CA HIS A 39 -2.98 21.10 14.86
C HIS A 39 -1.48 20.85 14.69
N SER A 40 -0.89 21.47 13.66
CA SER A 40 0.57 21.60 13.60
C SER A 40 1.03 22.60 14.67
N MET A 41 2.24 22.41 15.21
CA MET A 41 2.78 23.27 16.28
C MET A 41 3.05 24.72 15.85
N ASP A 42 3.23 24.97 14.56
CA ASP A 42 3.43 26.31 13.99
C ASP A 42 2.10 27.08 13.78
N GLU A 43 0.98 26.37 13.69
CA GLU A 43 -0.36 26.95 13.54
C GLU A 43 -1.07 27.17 14.90
N TYR A 44 -0.59 26.52 15.97
CA TYR A 44 -1.20 26.59 17.29
C TYR A 44 -0.56 27.68 18.17
N ASP A 45 -1.38 28.51 18.81
CA ASP A 45 -0.89 29.49 19.80
C ASP A 45 -0.50 28.80 21.12
N PRO A 46 0.81 28.74 21.47
CA PRO A 46 1.27 28.08 22.68
C PRO A 46 0.72 28.70 23.97
N SER A 47 0.24 29.95 23.94
CA SER A 47 -0.30 30.62 25.13
C SER A 47 -1.57 29.94 25.67
N LEU A 48 -2.26 29.17 24.82
CA LEU A 48 -3.51 28.50 25.14
C LEU A 48 -3.32 27.14 25.84
N LEU A 49 -2.10 26.59 25.88
CA LEU A 49 -1.83 25.25 26.44
C LEU A 49 -2.31 25.11 27.89
N SER A 50 -2.23 26.17 28.70
CA SER A 50 -2.66 26.13 30.11
C SER A 50 -4.18 26.04 30.28
N LYS A 51 -4.95 26.22 29.21
CA LYS A 51 -6.42 26.18 29.22
C LYS A 51 -6.99 24.87 28.68
N GLU A 52 -6.17 24.01 28.09
CA GLU A 52 -6.61 22.76 27.49
C GLU A 52 -6.85 21.68 28.56
N GLU A 53 -7.75 20.74 28.29
CA GLU A 53 -8.11 19.71 29.28
C GLU A 53 -7.14 18.53 29.32
N ALA A 54 -6.57 18.17 28.16
CA ALA A 54 -5.57 17.13 27.98
C ALA A 54 -4.87 17.33 26.63
N MET A 55 -3.58 16.98 26.56
CA MET A 55 -2.75 17.24 25.38
C MET A 55 -1.90 16.02 24.99
N VAL A 56 -1.73 15.78 23.69
CA VAL A 56 -0.79 14.79 23.17
C VAL A 56 0.13 15.44 22.15
N PHE A 57 1.43 15.22 22.30
CA PHE A 57 2.45 15.75 21.41
C PHE A 57 3.06 14.62 20.58
N VAL A 58 3.11 14.78 19.27
CA VAL A 58 3.74 13.83 18.33
C VAL A 58 4.85 14.54 17.57
N VAL A 59 6.11 14.25 17.89
CA VAL A 59 7.25 15.04 17.37
C VAL A 59 8.32 14.18 16.72
N SER A 60 8.79 14.60 15.54
CA SER A 60 9.97 14.01 14.91
C SER A 60 11.26 14.67 15.39
N THR A 61 12.39 13.98 15.24
CA THR A 61 13.75 14.53 15.46
C THR A 61 14.45 14.64 14.11
N THR A 62 15.08 15.79 13.82
CA THR A 62 15.78 16.05 12.54
C THR A 62 17.28 16.22 12.74
N GLY A 63 18.04 16.08 11.65
CA GLY A 63 19.47 16.38 11.61
C GLY A 63 20.26 15.73 12.75
N GLN A 64 21.00 16.55 13.50
CA GLN A 64 21.78 16.11 14.66
C GLN A 64 21.02 16.39 15.97
N GLY A 65 19.79 15.87 16.05
CA GLY A 65 18.92 16.01 17.23
C GLY A 65 18.23 17.36 17.34
N ASP A 66 17.97 18.01 16.21
CA ASP A 66 17.31 19.30 16.13
C ASP A 66 15.80 19.14 15.99
N THR A 67 15.06 20.19 16.34
CA THR A 67 13.60 20.23 16.18
C THR A 67 13.24 20.35 14.71
N PRO A 68 12.13 19.74 14.25
CA PRO A 68 11.56 20.03 12.94
C PRO A 68 11.26 21.51 12.79
N ASP A 69 11.23 22.00 11.55
CA ASP A 69 10.96 23.41 11.25
C ASP A 69 9.63 23.89 11.88
N SER A 70 8.60 23.04 11.90
CA SER A 70 7.24 23.37 12.37
C SER A 70 7.16 23.51 13.88
N MET A 71 8.21 23.09 14.59
CA MET A 71 8.30 23.21 16.04
C MET A 71 9.10 24.43 16.47
N LYS A 72 9.90 25.07 15.60
CA LYS A 72 10.89 26.08 16.01
C LYS A 72 10.27 27.26 16.79
N VAL A 73 9.16 27.81 16.30
CA VAL A 73 8.46 28.94 16.93
C VAL A 73 7.87 28.52 18.27
N PHE A 74 7.14 27.41 18.29
CA PHE A 74 6.54 26.81 19.48
C PHE A 74 7.59 26.49 20.55
N TRP A 75 8.71 25.89 20.15
CA TRP A 75 9.80 25.52 21.05
C TRP A 75 10.46 26.75 21.69
N ARG A 76 10.71 27.79 20.89
CA ARG A 76 11.24 29.06 21.41
C ARG A 76 10.30 29.70 22.43
N TYR A 77 8.99 29.60 22.24
CA TYR A 77 8.01 30.05 23.24
C TYR A 77 8.13 29.25 24.54
N LEU A 78 8.14 27.91 24.46
CA LEU A 78 8.26 27.06 25.64
C LEU A 78 9.56 27.30 26.43
N LEU A 79 10.63 27.75 25.79
CA LEU A 79 11.91 28.05 26.44
C LEU A 79 11.98 29.43 27.12
N GLN A 80 10.92 30.25 27.03
CA GLN A 80 10.90 31.56 27.68
C GLN A 80 11.04 31.45 29.20
N LYS A 81 11.88 32.32 29.78
CA LYS A 81 12.11 32.40 31.24
C LYS A 81 10.94 33.02 32.00
N SER A 82 10.05 33.73 31.31
CA SER A 82 8.84 34.34 31.87
C SER A 82 7.78 33.30 32.27
N LEU A 83 7.84 32.09 31.70
CA LEU A 83 6.90 31.02 32.02
C LEU A 83 7.18 30.46 33.42
N SER A 84 6.16 30.49 34.27
CA SER A 84 6.21 29.93 35.63
C SER A 84 6.35 28.39 35.58
N LYS A 85 7.01 27.83 36.59
CA LYS A 85 7.09 26.36 36.82
C LYS A 85 5.73 25.71 37.12
N HIS A 86 4.69 26.51 37.36
CA HIS A 86 3.32 26.05 37.62
C HIS A 86 2.37 26.38 36.47
N TRP A 87 2.90 26.82 35.32
CA TRP A 87 2.08 27.31 34.22
C TRP A 87 1.14 26.22 33.65
N LEU A 88 1.60 24.97 33.60
CA LEU A 88 0.83 23.82 33.14
C LEU A 88 0.28 22.95 34.28
N ASN A 89 0.20 23.50 35.50
CA ASN A 89 -0.20 22.73 36.68
C ASN A 89 -1.59 22.11 36.49
N GLY A 90 -1.66 20.78 36.62
CA GLY A 90 -2.91 20.03 36.48
C GLY A 90 -3.35 19.78 35.04
N VAL A 91 -2.58 20.18 34.03
CA VAL A 91 -2.87 19.84 32.63
C VAL A 91 -2.16 18.52 32.27
N PRO A 92 -2.91 17.43 32.03
CA PRO A 92 -2.35 16.15 31.67
C PRO A 92 -1.80 16.17 30.23
N TYR A 93 -0.59 15.63 30.03
CA TYR A 93 0.02 15.52 28.72
C TYR A 93 0.68 14.16 28.46
N ALA A 94 0.84 13.84 27.18
CA ALA A 94 1.59 12.68 26.70
C ALA A 94 2.48 13.07 25.51
N VAL A 95 3.64 12.44 25.36
CA VAL A 95 4.58 12.72 24.26
C VAL A 95 4.94 11.42 23.55
N PHE A 96 4.79 11.40 22.23
CA PHE A 96 5.29 10.36 21.34
C PHE A 96 6.36 10.96 20.41
N GLY A 97 7.54 10.35 20.42
CA GLY A 97 8.66 10.72 19.57
C GLY A 97 8.79 9.82 18.35
N LEU A 98 9.13 10.40 17.22
CA LEU A 98 9.61 9.68 16.04
C LEU A 98 11.12 9.96 15.89
N GLY A 99 11.91 8.90 15.87
CA GLY A 99 13.35 8.98 15.70
C GLY A 99 13.91 7.71 15.07
N ASP A 100 15.23 7.67 14.94
CA ASP A 100 15.97 6.58 14.34
C ASP A 100 17.14 6.22 15.28
N SER A 101 17.19 4.97 15.74
CA SER A 101 18.19 4.50 16.71
C SER A 101 19.61 4.40 16.15
N SER A 102 19.79 4.46 14.83
CA SER A 102 21.11 4.57 14.19
C SER A 102 21.76 5.94 14.43
N TYR A 103 20.99 6.97 14.81
CA TYR A 103 21.49 8.29 15.16
C TYR A 103 21.81 8.38 16.65
N GLN A 104 22.94 9.01 16.98
CA GLN A 104 23.38 9.20 18.37
C GLN A 104 22.32 9.92 19.24
N LYS A 105 21.59 10.86 18.65
CA LYS A 105 20.53 11.64 19.32
C LYS A 105 19.15 11.08 19.05
N TYR A 106 19.00 9.77 19.25
CA TYR A 106 17.73 9.05 19.13
C TYR A 106 16.60 9.69 19.97
N ASN A 107 15.54 10.12 19.29
CA ASN A 107 14.34 10.76 19.88
C ASN A 107 14.62 11.97 20.78
N PHE A 108 15.71 12.70 20.50
CA PHE A 108 16.18 13.74 21.41
C PHE A 108 15.19 14.89 21.59
N VAL A 109 14.43 15.25 20.55
CA VAL A 109 13.42 16.31 20.61
C VAL A 109 12.27 15.92 21.54
N ALA A 110 11.72 14.71 21.41
CA ALA A 110 10.67 14.19 22.29
C ALA A 110 11.13 14.15 23.75
N LYS A 111 12.38 13.72 23.99
CA LYS A 111 12.99 13.69 25.32
C LYS A 111 13.10 15.09 25.94
N LYS A 112 13.53 16.08 25.16
CA LYS A 112 13.61 17.49 25.58
C LYS A 112 12.23 18.09 25.84
N LEU A 113 11.28 17.85 24.96
CA LEU A 113 9.92 18.39 25.06
C LEU A 113 9.23 17.91 26.33
N ASP A 114 9.22 16.60 26.56
CA ASP A 114 8.64 16.00 27.76
C ASP A 114 9.30 16.54 29.04
N LYS A 115 10.64 16.61 29.08
CA LYS A 115 11.34 17.21 30.23
C LYS A 115 10.89 18.66 30.47
N ARG A 116 10.77 19.45 29.41
CA ARG A 116 10.35 20.85 29.52
C ARG A 116 8.90 21.01 29.97
N LEU A 117 7.99 20.17 29.50
CA LEU A 117 6.59 20.17 29.93
C LEU A 117 6.47 19.80 31.41
N MET A 118 7.25 18.83 31.87
CA MET A 118 7.37 18.48 33.29
C MET A 118 7.91 19.66 34.12
N ASP A 119 8.96 20.34 33.66
CA ASP A 119 9.55 21.51 34.34
C ASP A 119 8.55 22.70 34.45
N LEU A 120 7.55 22.76 33.58
CA LEU A 120 6.47 23.76 33.55
C LEU A 120 5.25 23.36 34.39
N GLY A 121 5.30 22.20 35.07
CA GLY A 121 4.27 21.72 35.98
C GLY A 121 3.21 20.82 35.35
N GLY A 122 3.41 20.39 34.10
CA GLY A 122 2.48 19.48 33.42
C GLY A 122 2.42 18.11 34.11
N THR A 123 1.25 17.48 34.09
CA THR A 123 1.05 16.14 34.65
C THR A 123 1.24 15.09 33.56
N VAL A 124 2.18 14.16 33.73
CA VAL A 124 2.41 13.09 32.74
C VAL A 124 1.25 12.09 32.79
N ILE A 125 0.64 11.80 31.64
CA ILE A 125 -0.37 10.74 31.49
C ILE A 125 0.30 9.36 31.51
N LEU A 126 1.30 9.17 30.65
CA LEU A 126 2.08 7.94 30.52
C LEU A 126 3.50 8.25 30.07
N GLU A 127 4.40 7.27 30.24
CA GLU A 127 5.78 7.40 29.78
C GLU A 127 5.86 7.72 28.28
N ARG A 128 6.83 8.58 27.93
CA ARG A 128 7.06 9.00 26.55
C ARG A 128 7.22 7.79 25.62
N GLY A 129 6.51 7.80 24.49
CA GLY A 129 6.70 6.79 23.45
C GLY A 129 7.92 7.12 22.60
N LEU A 130 8.75 6.12 22.29
CA LEU A 130 9.94 6.28 21.46
C LEU A 130 9.81 5.40 20.20
N GLY A 131 9.29 5.99 19.12
CA GLY A 131 9.24 5.36 17.81
C GLY A 131 10.64 5.24 17.19
N ASP A 132 10.93 4.09 16.59
CA ASP A 132 12.20 3.81 15.92
C ASP A 132 11.99 3.43 14.45
N ASP A 133 12.57 4.19 13.53
CA ASP A 133 12.54 3.91 12.10
C ASP A 133 13.35 2.65 11.71
N GLN A 134 14.31 2.24 12.56
CA GLN A 134 15.10 1.01 12.35
C GLN A 134 14.34 -0.26 12.76
N HIS A 135 13.22 -0.12 13.47
CA HIS A 135 12.40 -1.26 13.83
C HIS A 135 11.79 -1.88 12.57
N PRO A 136 11.65 -3.23 12.45
CA PRO A 136 11.07 -3.85 11.26
C PRO A 136 9.69 -3.29 10.91
N SER A 137 8.87 -2.98 11.90
CA SER A 137 7.56 -2.34 11.69
C SER A 137 7.60 -0.80 11.71
N GLY A 138 8.78 -0.18 11.60
CA GLY A 138 9.01 1.25 11.77
C GLY A 138 8.52 1.79 13.12
N TYR A 139 8.20 3.10 13.15
CA TYR A 139 7.71 3.77 14.36
C TYR A 139 6.39 3.19 14.88
N GLU A 140 5.61 2.49 14.05
CA GLU A 140 4.36 1.84 14.44
C GLU A 140 4.58 0.73 15.48
N GLY A 141 5.77 0.12 15.50
CA GLY A 141 6.16 -0.88 16.48
C GLY A 141 6.02 -0.39 17.92
N ALA A 142 6.39 0.86 18.18
CA ALA A 142 6.23 1.51 19.48
C ALA A 142 4.90 2.27 19.61
N LEU A 143 4.36 2.81 18.51
CA LEU A 143 3.14 3.62 18.53
C LEU A 143 1.92 2.81 19.00
N ASP A 144 1.70 1.62 18.45
CA ASP A 144 0.51 0.82 18.76
C ASP A 144 0.41 0.44 20.26
N PRO A 145 1.42 -0.18 20.90
CA PRO A 145 1.33 -0.49 22.34
C PRO A 145 1.26 0.78 23.20
N TRP A 146 1.90 1.86 22.76
CA TRP A 146 1.83 3.15 23.44
C TRP A 146 0.42 3.75 23.37
N MET A 147 -0.24 3.71 22.21
CA MET A 147 -1.63 4.17 22.04
C MET A 147 -2.60 3.35 22.91
N SER A 148 -2.47 2.02 22.93
CA SER A 148 -3.30 1.17 23.81
C SER A 148 -3.17 1.57 25.29
N SER A 149 -1.94 1.87 25.71
CA SER A 149 -1.68 2.35 27.08
C SER A 149 -2.23 3.74 27.32
N LEU A 150 -2.09 4.65 26.35
CA LEU A 150 -2.61 6.01 26.42
C LEU A 150 -4.12 6.01 26.64
N TRP A 151 -4.89 5.26 25.84
CA TRP A 151 -6.35 5.26 25.95
C TRP A 151 -6.83 4.72 27.29
N ARG A 152 -6.18 3.67 27.81
CA ARG A 152 -6.47 3.12 29.12
C ARG A 152 -6.29 4.17 30.21
N VAL A 153 -5.13 4.80 30.28
CA VAL A 153 -4.83 5.79 31.33
C VAL A 153 -5.64 7.07 31.16
N LEU A 154 -5.86 7.54 29.92
CA LEU A 154 -6.65 8.74 29.65
C LEU A 154 -8.12 8.56 30.10
N SER A 155 -8.67 7.36 29.95
CA SER A 155 -10.03 7.04 30.43
C SER A 155 -10.15 7.13 31.97
N GLU A 156 -9.08 6.79 32.69
CA GLU A 156 -9.01 6.87 34.15
C GLU A 156 -8.84 8.32 34.64
N ILE A 157 -7.96 9.10 34.00
CA ILE A 157 -7.65 10.48 34.41
C ILE A 157 -8.76 11.47 34.00
N LYS A 158 -9.34 11.29 32.80
CA LYS A 158 -10.33 12.20 32.21
C LYS A 158 -11.52 11.42 31.63
N PRO A 159 -12.39 10.82 32.46
CA PRO A 159 -13.55 10.06 31.99
C PRO A 159 -14.52 10.90 31.14
N LYS A 160 -14.55 12.22 31.33
CA LYS A 160 -15.37 13.13 30.50
C LYS A 160 -14.92 13.19 29.03
N LEU A 161 -13.64 12.95 28.73
CA LEU A 161 -13.12 12.90 27.37
C LEU A 161 -13.46 11.58 26.66
N ILE A 162 -13.64 10.50 27.43
CA ILE A 162 -13.99 9.16 26.92
C ILE A 162 -15.23 8.65 27.68
N PRO A 163 -16.41 9.25 27.46
CA PRO A 163 -17.59 9.00 28.28
C PRO A 163 -18.12 7.56 28.17
N ASN A 164 -17.80 6.87 27.06
CA ASN A 164 -18.29 5.52 26.76
C ASN A 164 -17.28 4.42 27.14
N GLY A 165 -16.16 4.77 27.80
CA GLY A 165 -15.09 3.83 28.15
C GLY A 165 -14.16 3.46 26.97
N THR A 166 -13.15 2.65 27.25
CA THR A 166 -12.10 2.27 26.28
C THR A 166 -12.56 1.30 25.21
N ASP A 167 -13.58 0.50 25.52
CA ASP A 167 -14.05 -0.60 24.66
C ASP A 167 -15.11 -0.12 23.66
N PHE A 168 -15.65 1.08 23.87
CA PHE A 168 -16.55 1.69 22.91
C PHE A 168 -15.78 2.13 21.67
N MET A 169 -16.12 1.54 20.54
CA MET A 169 -15.56 1.88 19.24
C MET A 169 -16.71 2.14 18.26
N ILE A 170 -16.80 3.37 17.77
CA ILE A 170 -17.64 3.74 16.65
C ILE A 170 -17.18 2.91 15.43
N PRO A 171 -18.09 2.20 14.74
CA PRO A 171 -17.75 1.41 13.57
C PRO A 171 -17.09 2.27 12.49
N ASP A 172 -15.98 1.80 11.93
CA ASP A 172 -15.21 2.53 10.93
C ASP A 172 -16.08 2.97 9.72
N ALA A 173 -17.07 2.16 9.34
CA ALA A 173 -18.03 2.49 8.27
C ALA A 173 -18.80 3.81 8.49
N THR A 174 -19.01 4.22 9.75
CA THR A 174 -19.72 5.47 10.07
C THR A 174 -18.81 6.71 10.08
N LEU A 175 -17.49 6.51 10.08
CA LEU A 175 -16.50 7.60 10.07
C LEU A 175 -15.94 7.87 8.67
N ILE A 176 -16.02 6.89 7.75
CA ILE A 176 -15.56 7.05 6.36
C ILE A 176 -16.34 8.10 5.58
N ASP A 177 -17.63 8.24 5.88
CA ASP A 177 -18.49 9.26 5.25
C ASP A 177 -18.17 10.70 5.74
N LYS A 178 -17.27 10.83 6.72
CA LYS A 178 -16.79 12.10 7.28
C LYS A 178 -15.39 12.45 6.78
N SER A 179 -15.17 12.43 5.46
CA SER A 179 -13.90 12.89 4.89
C SER A 179 -13.56 14.29 5.39
N LYS A 180 -12.30 14.48 5.83
CA LYS A 180 -11.79 15.80 6.27
C LYS A 180 -11.68 16.80 5.12
N VAL A 181 -11.56 16.29 3.90
CA VAL A 181 -11.46 17.06 2.66
C VAL A 181 -12.66 16.81 1.77
N GLN A 182 -13.03 17.84 1.03
CA GLN A 182 -14.05 17.83 -0.01
C GLN A 182 -13.37 18.11 -1.35
N ILE A 183 -13.73 17.32 -2.37
CA ILE A 183 -13.28 17.52 -3.75
C ILE A 183 -14.46 18.13 -4.52
N THR A 184 -14.21 19.27 -5.16
CA THR A 184 -15.18 19.93 -6.04
C THR A 184 -14.72 19.80 -7.47
N TYR A 185 -15.59 19.26 -8.33
CA TYR A 185 -15.37 19.15 -9.77
C TYR A 185 -15.95 20.38 -10.46
N HIS A 186 -15.18 20.96 -11.37
CA HIS A 186 -15.56 22.16 -12.14
C HIS A 186 -15.89 21.76 -13.58
N ASN A 187 -17.07 22.17 -14.07
CA ASN A 187 -17.49 21.92 -15.46
C ASN A 187 -16.73 22.85 -16.41
N THR A 188 -16.23 22.27 -17.51
CA THR A 188 -15.35 22.88 -18.54
C THR A 188 -16.01 23.99 -19.40
N GLY A 189 -17.12 24.58 -18.94
CA GLY A 189 -17.85 25.63 -19.66
C GLY A 189 -17.43 27.07 -19.35
N HIS A 190 -16.77 27.33 -18.21
CA HIS A 190 -16.39 28.68 -17.78
C HIS A 190 -15.18 28.66 -16.84
N VAL A 191 -14.05 28.16 -17.31
CA VAL A 191 -12.78 28.70 -16.83
C VAL A 191 -12.16 29.36 -18.04
N ASP A 192 -12.49 30.63 -18.24
CA ASP A 192 -11.63 31.51 -19.03
C ASP A 192 -10.24 31.31 -18.43
N SER A 193 -9.38 30.57 -19.12
CA SER A 193 -7.96 30.54 -18.76
C SER A 193 -7.55 32.01 -18.73
N PRO A 194 -7.15 32.57 -17.57
CA PRO A 194 -6.65 33.95 -17.54
C PRO A 194 -5.34 34.08 -18.34
N PHE A 195 -4.81 32.98 -18.87
CA PHE A 195 -3.45 32.84 -19.32
C PHE A 195 -3.43 32.21 -20.71
N SER A 196 -3.76 33.02 -21.71
CA SER A 196 -3.51 32.70 -23.12
C SER A 196 -2.14 33.23 -23.61
N THR A 197 -1.34 33.88 -22.75
CA THR A 197 -0.08 34.55 -23.15
C THR A 197 1.01 34.68 -22.06
N SER A 198 0.98 33.90 -20.97
CA SER A 198 2.05 33.96 -19.95
C SER A 198 3.24 33.06 -20.31
N SER A 199 4.47 33.51 -20.07
CA SER A 199 5.68 32.69 -20.15
C SER A 199 5.52 31.37 -19.38
N ASP A 200 5.93 30.24 -19.96
CA ASP A 200 5.73 28.87 -19.43
C ASP A 200 6.05 28.72 -17.93
N LEU A 201 7.05 29.46 -17.41
CA LEU A 201 7.47 29.42 -16.00
C LEU A 201 6.43 29.98 -15.03
N ILE A 202 5.75 31.08 -15.39
CA ILE A 202 4.71 31.68 -14.55
C ILE A 202 3.51 30.76 -14.46
N TYR A 203 3.14 30.14 -15.59
CA TYR A 203 2.05 29.16 -15.62
C TYR A 203 2.37 27.94 -14.75
N ASN A 204 3.59 27.39 -14.86
CA ASN A 204 4.02 26.26 -14.04
C ASN A 204 4.08 26.60 -12.55
N ASP A 205 4.58 27.79 -12.19
CA ASP A 205 4.60 28.26 -10.80
C ASP A 205 3.19 28.31 -10.19
N ILE A 206 2.23 28.86 -10.94
CA ILE A 206 0.83 28.92 -10.51
C ILE A 206 0.26 27.52 -10.35
N GLN A 207 0.42 26.62 -11.33
CA GLN A 207 -0.10 25.26 -11.26
C GLN A 207 0.49 24.46 -10.09
N ILE A 208 1.81 24.55 -9.88
CA ILE A 208 2.50 23.89 -8.76
C ILE A 208 2.00 24.46 -7.44
N GLY A 209 1.98 25.79 -7.31
CA GLY A 209 1.51 26.48 -6.11
C GLY A 209 0.08 26.10 -5.75
N SER A 210 -0.83 26.12 -6.73
CA SER A 210 -2.24 25.78 -6.54
C SER A 210 -2.43 24.30 -6.17
N ALA A 211 -1.80 23.37 -6.89
CA ALA A 211 -1.89 21.95 -6.59
C ALA A 211 -1.40 21.65 -5.16
N ARG A 212 -0.25 22.22 -4.77
CA ARG A 212 0.36 21.95 -3.47
C ARG A 212 -0.34 22.65 -2.30
N SER A 213 -0.91 23.84 -2.52
CA SER A 213 -1.75 24.50 -1.51
C SER A 213 -3.02 23.73 -1.20
N MET A 214 -3.49 22.91 -2.15
CA MET A 214 -4.66 22.04 -1.98
C MET A 214 -4.32 20.72 -1.26
N HIS A 215 -3.03 20.39 -1.09
CA HIS A 215 -2.62 19.17 -0.41
C HIS A 215 -2.61 19.35 1.12
N PRO A 216 -3.34 18.52 1.89
CA PRO A 216 -3.57 18.73 3.32
C PRO A 216 -2.30 18.54 4.19
N GLY A 217 -1.26 17.89 3.67
CA GLY A 217 0.02 17.72 4.38
C GLY A 217 1.02 18.87 4.19
N THR A 218 0.68 19.89 3.40
CA THR A 218 1.55 21.04 3.12
C THR A 218 1.13 22.22 4.01
N SER A 219 1.31 22.08 5.33
CA SER A 219 0.98 23.12 6.32
C SER A 219 1.92 24.33 6.27
N TYR A 220 2.91 24.35 5.38
CA TYR A 220 3.79 25.50 5.17
C TYR A 220 3.30 26.33 3.98
N PRO A 221 2.66 27.50 4.22
CA PRO A 221 2.23 28.37 3.14
C PRO A 221 3.40 28.80 2.24
N ASP A 222 4.61 28.93 2.80
CA ASP A 222 5.83 29.39 2.12
C ASP A 222 6.53 28.31 1.27
N ARG A 223 6.16 27.02 1.41
CA ARG A 223 6.74 25.91 0.62
C ARG A 223 5.79 25.34 -0.44
N SER A 224 4.64 25.98 -0.64
CA SER A 224 3.69 25.60 -1.69
C SER A 224 4.26 25.85 -3.09
N ARG A 225 5.15 26.84 -3.23
CA ARG A 225 5.79 27.21 -4.49
C ARG A 225 7.30 26.95 -4.46
N PRO A 226 7.91 26.63 -5.60
CA PRO A 226 9.36 26.50 -5.69
C PRO A 226 10.03 27.86 -5.48
N GLY A 227 11.09 27.92 -4.67
CA GLY A 227 11.86 29.15 -4.46
C GLY A 227 12.60 29.64 -5.71
N CYS A 228 12.93 28.71 -6.63
CA CYS A 228 13.45 29.05 -7.96
C CYS A 228 13.18 27.91 -8.96
N PHE A 229 13.26 28.26 -10.24
CA PHE A 229 13.30 27.30 -11.34
C PHE A 229 14.73 27.13 -11.83
N LEU A 230 15.17 25.88 -11.85
CA LEU A 230 16.50 25.48 -12.29
C LEU A 230 16.39 24.72 -13.60
N LYS A 231 17.35 24.95 -14.50
CA LYS A 231 17.54 24.15 -15.72
C LYS A 231 18.89 23.45 -15.63
N MET A 232 18.99 22.24 -16.16
CA MET A 232 20.30 21.59 -16.28
C MET A 232 21.14 22.34 -17.31
N LYS A 233 22.37 22.73 -16.94
CA LYS A 233 23.28 23.47 -17.83
C LYS A 233 23.56 22.67 -19.11
N SER A 234 23.34 23.30 -20.26
CA SER A 234 23.93 22.88 -21.53
C SER A 234 25.05 23.85 -21.89
N HIS A 235 26.31 23.40 -21.82
CA HIS A 235 27.40 24.19 -22.38
C HIS A 235 27.44 24.05 -23.90
N PHE A 236 28.16 24.96 -24.57
CA PHE A 236 28.25 25.22 -26.03
C PHE A 236 28.60 24.02 -26.97
N SER A 237 28.40 22.78 -26.54
CA SER A 237 28.38 21.59 -27.39
C SER A 237 27.45 20.55 -26.76
N CYS A 238 26.17 20.54 -27.21
CA CYS A 238 25.18 19.44 -27.25
C CYS A 238 24.99 18.48 -26.04
N HIS A 239 25.75 18.58 -24.96
CA HIS A 239 25.73 17.65 -23.85
C HIS A 239 25.21 18.36 -22.60
N VAL A 240 24.00 17.97 -22.19
CA VAL A 240 23.51 18.20 -20.83
C VAL A 240 24.55 17.61 -19.88
N LYS A 241 25.00 18.38 -18.88
CA LYS A 241 25.96 17.86 -17.87
C LYS A 241 25.25 16.94 -16.87
N ASN A 242 24.83 15.79 -17.38
CA ASN A 242 24.40 14.61 -16.65
C ASN A 242 25.51 13.57 -16.87
N LEU A 243 26.58 13.70 -16.09
CA LEU A 243 27.80 12.93 -16.30
C LEU A 243 27.74 11.66 -15.44
N PRO A 244 27.80 10.45 -16.04
CA PRO A 244 27.93 9.23 -15.26
C PRO A 244 29.30 9.24 -14.56
N LEU A 245 29.28 9.13 -13.24
CA LEU A 245 30.48 8.98 -12.40
C LEU A 245 30.90 7.52 -12.28
N THR A 246 30.00 6.58 -12.58
CA THR A 246 30.25 5.14 -12.57
C THR A 246 30.65 4.61 -13.94
N ARG A 247 31.47 3.57 -13.95
CA ARG A 247 31.85 2.86 -15.19
C ARG A 247 30.63 2.13 -15.77
N SER A 248 30.62 1.96 -17.09
CA SER A 248 29.50 1.40 -17.88
C SER A 248 29.03 -0.02 -17.54
N ASN A 249 29.71 -0.72 -16.63
CA ASN A 249 29.35 -2.07 -16.15
C ASN A 249 29.15 -2.14 -14.61
N CYS A 250 29.04 -1.01 -13.93
CA CYS A 250 28.71 -0.99 -12.51
C CYS A 250 27.21 -1.21 -12.33
N GLY A 251 26.79 -2.07 -11.39
CA GLY A 251 25.37 -2.24 -11.03
C GLY A 251 24.73 -1.00 -10.35
N LYS A 252 25.45 0.12 -10.26
CA LYS A 252 24.98 1.40 -9.72
C LYS A 252 25.22 2.51 -10.74
N ASP A 253 24.23 3.37 -10.93
CA ASP A 253 24.30 4.56 -11.77
C ASP A 253 24.40 5.80 -10.85
N ALA A 254 25.61 6.35 -10.71
CA ALA A 254 25.81 7.61 -9.98
C ALA A 254 26.11 8.70 -11.00
N ARG A 255 25.44 9.85 -10.86
CA ARG A 255 25.49 10.95 -11.84
C ARG A 255 25.85 12.27 -11.17
N HIS A 256 26.61 13.08 -11.89
CA HIS A 256 26.86 14.49 -11.55
C HIS A 256 25.93 15.38 -12.37
N PHE A 257 25.25 16.30 -11.69
CA PHE A 257 24.32 17.26 -12.30
C PHE A 257 24.81 18.69 -12.05
N GLU A 258 24.70 19.55 -13.07
CA GLU A 258 24.93 20.99 -12.93
C GLU A 258 23.69 21.76 -13.34
N PHE A 259 23.28 22.72 -12.50
CA PHE A 259 22.08 23.54 -12.71
C PHE A 259 22.44 25.01 -12.99
N GLU A 260 21.59 25.68 -13.76
CA GLU A 260 21.55 27.12 -13.98
C GLU A 260 20.20 27.67 -13.53
N PHE A 261 20.22 28.86 -12.94
CA PHE A 261 19.00 29.57 -12.57
C PHE A 261 18.29 30.07 -13.83
N VAL A 262 17.01 29.75 -13.96
CA VAL A 262 16.13 30.29 -15.00
C VAL A 262 15.26 31.43 -14.44
N SER A 263 15.02 31.41 -13.13
CA SER A 263 14.35 32.47 -12.38
C SER A 263 15.36 33.29 -11.55
N SER A 264 14.86 34.02 -10.54
CA SER A 264 15.69 34.70 -9.54
C SER A 264 16.77 33.78 -8.97
N ALA A 265 18.03 34.25 -9.00
CA ALA A 265 19.14 33.56 -8.38
C ALA A 265 18.95 33.54 -6.86
N ILE A 266 19.24 32.40 -6.24
CA ILE A 266 19.25 32.23 -4.79
C ILE A 266 20.71 32.25 -4.34
N GLU A 267 20.99 33.00 -3.27
CA GLU A 267 22.29 32.97 -2.61
C GLU A 267 22.43 31.68 -1.81
N TYR A 268 23.57 31.00 -1.94
CA TYR A 268 23.87 29.77 -1.21
C TYR A 268 25.37 29.69 -0.92
N ASP A 269 25.71 29.02 0.18
CA ASP A 269 27.07 28.74 0.60
C ASP A 269 27.42 27.26 0.42
N THR A 270 28.72 26.97 0.47
CA THR A 270 29.19 25.57 0.41
C THR A 270 28.77 24.83 1.68
N GLY A 271 27.95 23.78 1.50
CA GLY A 271 27.37 23.00 2.60
C GLY A 271 25.86 23.15 2.70
N ASP A 272 25.27 24.13 2.01
CA ASP A 272 23.82 24.25 1.89
C ASP A 272 23.21 23.09 1.10
N VAL A 273 21.93 22.83 1.37
CA VAL A 273 21.19 21.72 0.78
C VAL A 273 20.21 22.25 -0.25
N LEU A 274 20.28 21.71 -1.48
CA LEU A 274 19.30 21.96 -2.52
C LEU A 274 18.12 20.98 -2.38
N GLU A 275 16.94 21.50 -2.05
CA GLU A 275 15.68 20.73 -2.07
C GLU A 275 15.09 20.76 -3.48
N ILE A 276 14.90 19.59 -4.08
CA ILE A 276 14.34 19.43 -5.43
C ILE A 276 12.94 18.85 -5.31
N LEU A 277 11.97 19.46 -5.98
CA LEU A 277 10.63 18.91 -6.13
C LEU A 277 10.58 17.97 -7.34
N PRO A 278 10.49 16.64 -7.15
CA PRO A 278 10.32 15.71 -8.26
C PRO A 278 8.87 15.70 -8.76
N SER A 279 8.69 15.34 -10.03
CA SER A 279 7.40 14.90 -10.57
C SER A 279 7.33 13.38 -10.62
N GLN A 280 6.12 12.82 -10.50
CA GLN A 280 5.92 11.38 -10.68
C GLN A 280 6.10 10.98 -12.15
N ASP A 281 6.41 9.70 -12.39
CA ASP A 281 6.44 9.14 -13.74
C ASP A 281 5.04 9.22 -14.38
N SER A 282 4.92 9.86 -15.55
CA SER A 282 3.62 10.06 -16.21
C SER A 282 2.92 8.73 -16.49
N ALA A 283 3.66 7.68 -16.87
CA ALA A 283 3.04 6.39 -17.17
C ALA A 283 2.42 5.76 -15.91
N ALA A 284 3.08 5.89 -14.76
CA ALA A 284 2.53 5.45 -13.49
C ALA A 284 1.31 6.28 -13.05
N VAL A 285 1.32 7.60 -13.26
CA VAL A 285 0.16 8.47 -13.00
C VAL A 285 -1.03 8.08 -13.89
N ASP A 286 -0.79 7.86 -15.18
CA ASP A 286 -1.82 7.46 -16.13
C ASP A 286 -2.42 6.09 -15.75
N ALA A 287 -1.57 5.13 -15.39
CA ALA A 287 -2.02 3.81 -14.91
C ALA A 287 -2.86 3.91 -13.62
N PHE A 288 -2.49 4.80 -12.68
CA PHE A 288 -3.25 5.04 -11.47
C PHE A 288 -4.64 5.62 -11.77
N ILE A 289 -4.70 6.68 -12.59
CA ILE A 289 -5.95 7.35 -12.99
C ILE A 289 -6.87 6.36 -13.71
N GLN A 290 -6.33 5.57 -14.63
CA GLN A 290 -7.07 4.55 -15.36
C GLN A 290 -7.62 3.47 -14.41
N ARG A 291 -6.81 2.98 -13.47
CA ARG A 291 -7.24 1.99 -12.47
C ARG A 291 -8.38 2.51 -11.59
N CYS A 292 -8.33 3.79 -11.22
CA CYS A 292 -9.39 4.46 -10.45
C CYS A 292 -10.59 4.89 -11.29
N LYS A 293 -10.56 4.71 -12.62
CA LYS A 293 -11.61 5.14 -13.57
C LYS A 293 -11.95 6.64 -13.44
N LEU A 294 -10.93 7.46 -13.20
CA LEU A 294 -11.07 8.92 -13.09
C LEU A 294 -10.83 9.58 -14.45
N ASN A 295 -11.42 10.76 -14.66
CA ASN A 295 -11.15 11.56 -15.86
C ASN A 295 -9.92 12.47 -15.62
N PRO A 296 -8.81 12.29 -16.35
CA PRO A 296 -7.58 13.07 -16.15
C PRO A 296 -7.75 14.56 -16.44
N ASP A 297 -8.68 14.93 -17.33
CA ASP A 297 -8.91 16.31 -17.77
C ASP A 297 -9.94 17.07 -16.94
N SER A 298 -10.51 16.45 -15.91
CA SER A 298 -11.39 17.14 -14.97
C SER A 298 -10.62 18.17 -14.15
N PHE A 299 -11.16 19.39 -14.05
CA PHE A 299 -10.64 20.41 -13.15
C PHE A 299 -11.22 20.22 -11.76
N ILE A 300 -10.34 20.19 -10.76
CA ILE A 300 -10.71 19.96 -9.37
C ILE A 300 -10.15 21.05 -8.45
N THR A 301 -10.85 21.26 -7.34
CA THR A 301 -10.31 21.92 -6.15
C THR A 301 -10.49 21.02 -4.94
N VAL A 302 -9.49 20.96 -4.07
CA VAL A 302 -9.53 20.20 -2.82
C VAL A 302 -9.49 21.17 -1.65
N SER A 303 -10.49 21.12 -0.77
CA SER A 303 -10.60 22.00 0.39
C SER A 303 -10.99 21.22 1.64
N PRO A 304 -10.55 21.63 2.85
CA PRO A 304 -11.08 21.11 4.11
C PRO A 304 -12.61 21.26 4.18
N ARG A 305 -13.29 20.23 4.68
CA ARG A 305 -14.76 20.20 4.77
C ARG A 305 -15.30 21.26 5.75
N GLU A 306 -14.54 21.59 6.79
CA GLU A 306 -14.88 22.58 7.82
C GLU A 306 -14.60 24.04 7.42
N MET A 307 -14.08 24.30 6.21
CA MET A 307 -13.93 25.68 5.73
C MET A 307 -15.30 26.29 5.40
N ASP A 308 -15.92 27.00 6.35
CA ASP A 308 -17.21 27.70 6.13
C ASP A 308 -17.08 28.97 5.27
N ASN A 309 -15.85 29.50 5.07
CA ASN A 309 -15.62 30.76 4.38
C ASN A 309 -15.64 30.60 2.85
N GLN A 310 -16.76 30.98 2.21
CA GLN A 310 -16.90 30.98 0.75
C GLN A 310 -15.83 31.83 0.04
N SER A 311 -15.32 32.88 0.69
CA SER A 311 -14.28 33.77 0.14
C SER A 311 -12.93 33.07 -0.08
N GLU A 312 -12.54 32.16 0.81
CA GLU A 312 -11.25 31.45 0.68
C GLU A 312 -11.36 30.34 -0.37
N ARG A 313 -12.52 29.67 -0.46
CA ARG A 313 -12.82 28.71 -1.53
C ARG A 313 -12.81 29.36 -2.92
N ALA A 314 -13.27 30.60 -3.03
CA ALA A 314 -13.26 31.36 -4.28
C ALA A 314 -11.86 31.79 -4.74
N SER A 315 -10.87 31.80 -3.84
CA SER A 315 -9.47 32.12 -4.17
C SER A 315 -8.68 30.93 -4.73
N MET A 316 -9.21 29.70 -4.59
CA MET A 316 -8.55 28.50 -5.08
C MET A 316 -8.64 28.41 -6.60
N ILE A 317 -7.48 28.27 -7.24
CA ILE A 317 -7.40 28.08 -8.70
C ILE A 317 -7.57 26.58 -8.98
N PRO A 318 -8.57 26.18 -9.79
CA PRO A 318 -8.74 24.78 -10.17
C PRO A 318 -7.55 24.26 -10.97
N VAL A 319 -7.12 23.03 -10.69
CA VAL A 319 -6.07 22.33 -11.43
C VAL A 319 -6.62 21.07 -12.06
N LYS A 320 -5.99 20.60 -13.15
CA LYS A 320 -6.35 19.30 -13.73
C LYS A 320 -6.08 18.17 -12.73
N LEU A 321 -6.96 17.18 -12.70
CA LEU A 321 -6.83 16.02 -11.83
C LEU A 321 -5.50 15.29 -12.05
N LYS A 322 -5.07 15.11 -13.31
CA LYS A 322 -3.75 14.53 -13.62
C LYS A 322 -2.60 15.32 -12.99
N THR A 323 -2.60 16.64 -13.15
CA THR A 323 -1.57 17.54 -12.60
C THR A 323 -1.55 17.51 -11.07
N PHE A 324 -2.71 17.45 -10.43
CA PHE A 324 -2.79 17.30 -8.98
C PHE A 324 -2.12 16.00 -8.51
N VAL A 325 -2.45 14.87 -9.14
CA VAL A 325 -1.86 13.56 -8.78
C VAL A 325 -0.34 13.58 -8.99
N GLU A 326 0.12 14.07 -10.14
CA GLU A 326 1.54 14.11 -10.50
C GLU A 326 2.41 14.94 -9.53
N LEU A 327 1.87 16.04 -9.01
CA LEU A 327 2.62 17.01 -8.19
C LEU A 327 2.46 16.83 -6.67
N THR A 328 1.44 16.08 -6.23
CA THR A 328 1.08 16.00 -4.80
C THR A 328 0.99 14.59 -4.24
N MET A 329 0.81 13.56 -5.08
CA MET A 329 0.60 12.19 -4.62
C MET A 329 1.78 11.29 -4.99
N ASP A 330 2.25 10.49 -4.02
CA ASP A 330 3.18 9.40 -4.30
C ASP A 330 2.39 8.14 -4.67
N VAL A 331 2.32 7.86 -5.97
CA VAL A 331 1.61 6.70 -6.52
C VAL A 331 2.54 5.53 -6.87
N ALA A 332 3.84 5.77 -7.02
CA ALA A 332 4.74 4.81 -7.65
C ALA A 332 6.09 4.63 -6.93
N SER A 333 6.42 5.48 -5.97
CA SER A 333 7.76 5.51 -5.37
C SER A 333 7.79 4.84 -4.00
N ALA A 334 6.74 5.02 -3.19
CA ALA A 334 6.68 4.47 -1.83
C ALA A 334 5.69 3.31 -1.68
N SER A 335 6.04 2.42 -0.75
CA SER A 335 5.11 1.40 -0.26
C SER A 335 3.97 2.06 0.52
N PRO A 336 2.71 1.70 0.22
CA PRO A 336 1.59 2.33 0.88
C PRO A 336 1.57 2.11 2.39
N ARG A 337 1.21 3.16 3.14
CA ARG A 337 1.10 3.11 4.60
C ARG A 337 -0.07 2.22 5.04
N ARG A 338 0.09 1.57 6.21
CA ARG A 338 -0.85 0.61 6.79
C ARG A 338 -2.28 1.15 6.85
N ASN A 339 -2.47 2.34 7.41
CA ASN A 339 -3.80 2.92 7.61
C ASN A 339 -4.49 3.37 6.32
N PHE A 340 -3.75 4.00 5.39
CA PHE A 340 -4.36 4.55 4.18
C PHE A 340 -4.88 3.44 3.27
N ILE A 341 -4.11 2.38 3.01
CA ILE A 341 -4.57 1.34 2.08
C ILE A 341 -5.31 0.23 2.77
N PHE A 342 -4.74 -0.41 3.78
CA PHE A 342 -5.30 -1.65 4.29
C PHE A 342 -6.57 -1.42 5.10
N LYS A 343 -6.70 -0.26 5.76
CA LYS A 343 -7.92 0.11 6.45
C LYS A 343 -8.96 0.69 5.49
N VAL A 344 -8.65 1.73 4.71
CA VAL A 344 -9.65 2.41 3.86
C VAL A 344 -10.07 1.55 2.66
N MET A 345 -9.14 0.88 1.97
CA MET A 345 -9.51 0.03 0.82
C MET A 345 -10.35 -1.17 1.22
N SER A 346 -10.28 -1.63 2.48
CA SER A 346 -11.14 -2.73 2.95
C SER A 346 -12.64 -2.42 2.85
N PHE A 347 -13.02 -1.14 2.75
CA PHE A 347 -14.41 -0.72 2.58
C PHE A 347 -14.85 -0.64 1.12
N PHE A 348 -13.89 -0.55 0.20
CA PHE A 348 -14.13 -0.46 -1.24
C PHE A 348 -13.90 -1.80 -1.95
N ALA A 349 -13.24 -2.75 -1.29
CA ALA A 349 -13.11 -4.11 -1.77
C ALA A 349 -14.48 -4.79 -1.84
N THR A 350 -14.74 -5.52 -2.93
CA THR A 350 -16.03 -6.17 -3.19
C THR A 350 -16.06 -7.63 -2.77
N ALA A 351 -14.90 -8.28 -2.69
CA ALA A 351 -14.79 -9.70 -2.38
C ALA A 351 -14.41 -9.92 -0.90
N GLU A 352 -15.13 -10.84 -0.25
CA GLU A 352 -15.08 -11.04 1.21
C GLU A 352 -13.69 -11.41 1.73
N HIS A 353 -12.99 -12.31 1.03
CA HIS A 353 -11.62 -12.70 1.37
C HIS A 353 -10.62 -11.54 1.29
N GLU A 354 -10.76 -10.63 0.31
CA GLU A 354 -9.91 -9.44 0.20
C GLU A 354 -10.17 -8.48 1.38
N ILE A 355 -11.46 -8.30 1.73
CA ILE A 355 -11.87 -7.48 2.88
C ILE A 355 -11.24 -8.02 4.17
N GLU A 356 -11.32 -9.33 4.41
CA GLU A 356 -10.69 -9.97 5.56
C GLU A 356 -9.18 -9.79 5.57
N ARG A 357 -8.52 -9.96 4.43
CA ARG A 357 -7.07 -9.81 4.28
C ARG A 357 -6.61 -8.38 4.55
N LEU A 358 -7.31 -7.40 3.99
CA LEU A 358 -7.04 -5.98 4.19
C LEU A 358 -7.27 -5.58 5.66
N LYS A 359 -8.35 -6.05 6.28
CA LYS A 359 -8.61 -5.85 7.71
C LYS A 359 -7.54 -6.48 8.60
N TYR A 360 -7.07 -7.69 8.26
CA TYR A 360 -5.97 -8.35 8.95
C TYR A 360 -4.68 -7.52 8.87
N PHE A 361 -4.30 -7.05 7.67
CA PHE A 361 -3.11 -6.20 7.53
C PHE A 361 -3.23 -4.85 8.23
N ALA A 362 -4.44 -4.33 8.40
CA ALA A 362 -4.70 -3.13 9.19
C ALA A 362 -4.63 -3.39 10.72
N SER A 363 -4.73 -4.65 11.15
CA SER A 363 -4.75 -5.00 12.57
C SER A 363 -3.32 -5.07 13.17
N PRO A 364 -3.19 -4.99 14.52
CA PRO A 364 -1.91 -5.20 15.18
C PRO A 364 -1.30 -6.59 14.89
N GLU A 365 -2.14 -7.62 14.75
CA GLU A 365 -1.72 -9.01 14.52
C GLU A 365 -1.15 -9.24 13.12
N GLY A 366 -1.65 -8.52 12.10
CA GLY A 366 -1.17 -8.63 10.73
C GLY A 366 0.05 -7.78 10.38
N ARG A 367 0.64 -7.08 11.36
CA ARG A 367 1.72 -6.11 11.13
C ARG A 367 2.97 -6.73 10.52
N ASP A 368 3.44 -7.85 11.07
CA ASP A 368 4.66 -8.51 10.61
C ASP A 368 4.49 -9.10 9.21
N ASP A 369 3.29 -9.60 8.93
CA ASP A 369 2.95 -10.13 7.62
C ASP A 369 2.74 -9.02 6.59
N LEU A 370 2.21 -7.86 7.01
CA LEU A 370 2.16 -6.67 6.17
C LEU A 370 3.57 -6.18 5.82
N TYR A 371 4.49 -6.17 6.78
CA TYR A 371 5.89 -5.81 6.53
C TYR A 371 6.50 -6.71 5.45
N LYS A 372 6.34 -8.04 5.59
CA LYS A 372 6.83 -9.01 4.60
C LYS A 372 6.14 -8.85 3.25
N TYR A 373 4.84 -8.57 3.24
CA TYR A 373 4.04 -8.48 2.03
C TYR A 373 4.36 -7.21 1.21
N ASN A 374 4.45 -6.07 1.90
CA ASN A 374 4.49 -4.75 1.29
C ASN A 374 5.88 -4.11 1.39
N GLN A 375 6.33 -3.80 2.62
CA GLN A 375 7.52 -2.97 2.86
C GLN A 375 8.82 -3.66 2.46
N LYS A 376 8.96 -4.96 2.75
CA LYS A 376 10.14 -5.75 2.36
C LYS A 376 10.26 -5.89 0.84
N GLU A 377 9.14 -6.11 0.18
CA GLU A 377 9.06 -6.31 -1.27
C GLU A 377 8.95 -4.98 -2.05
N ARG A 378 8.88 -3.83 -1.34
CA ARG A 378 8.75 -2.48 -1.90
C ARG A 378 7.58 -2.32 -2.89
N ARG A 379 6.45 -2.99 -2.61
CA ARG A 379 5.28 -2.94 -3.49
C ARG A 379 4.71 -1.54 -3.53
N THR A 380 4.45 -1.03 -4.73
CA THR A 380 3.77 0.25 -4.95
C THR A 380 2.24 0.06 -4.97
N ILE A 381 1.47 1.16 -5.02
CA ILE A 381 0.00 1.09 -5.09
C ILE A 381 -0.49 0.35 -6.35
N LEU A 382 0.33 0.35 -7.41
CA LEU A 382 0.01 -0.27 -8.70
C LEU A 382 0.30 -1.78 -8.71
N GLU A 383 1.22 -2.26 -7.86
CA GLU A 383 1.72 -3.64 -7.82
C GLU A 383 0.95 -4.56 -6.86
N VAL A 384 -0.19 -4.08 -6.35
CA VAL A 384 -1.14 -4.92 -5.60
C VAL A 384 -1.82 -5.89 -6.59
N LYS A 385 -1.50 -7.17 -6.38
CA LYS A 385 -1.63 -8.43 -7.15
C LYS A 385 -2.65 -8.58 -8.29
N ILE A 386 -2.32 -9.52 -9.21
CA ILE A 386 -3.19 -10.05 -10.29
C ILE A 386 -4.35 -10.90 -9.75
N THR A 387 -4.12 -11.71 -8.70
CA THR A 387 -5.15 -12.54 -8.04
C THR A 387 -4.74 -12.87 -6.60
N GLU A 388 -5.73 -13.03 -5.71
CA GLU A 388 -5.52 -13.44 -4.31
C GLU A 388 -5.21 -14.93 -4.16
N HIS A 389 -5.67 -15.75 -5.11
CA HIS A 389 -5.56 -17.20 -5.06
C HIS A 389 -4.26 -17.66 -5.71
N LYS A 390 -3.38 -18.30 -4.92
CA LYS A 390 -2.15 -18.89 -5.47
C LYS A 390 -2.48 -20.13 -6.30
N LEU A 391 -1.69 -20.36 -7.35
CA LEU A 391 -1.72 -21.63 -8.07
C LEU A 391 -1.27 -22.77 -7.14
N THR A 392 -2.18 -23.71 -6.95
CA THR A 392 -2.02 -25.00 -6.27
C THR A 392 -2.34 -26.12 -7.27
N PRO A 393 -1.92 -27.37 -7.00
CA PRO A 393 -2.19 -28.48 -7.91
C PRO A 393 -3.67 -28.68 -8.29
N SER A 394 -4.61 -28.24 -7.44
CA SER A 394 -6.04 -28.46 -7.61
C SER A 394 -6.83 -27.31 -8.25
N ASN A 395 -6.26 -26.11 -8.44
CA ASN A 395 -7.00 -24.93 -8.89
C ASN A 395 -6.48 -24.30 -10.20
N PHE A 396 -5.70 -25.06 -10.97
CA PHE A 396 -5.09 -24.57 -12.21
C PHE A 396 -6.09 -23.98 -13.20
N LEU A 397 -7.24 -24.63 -13.43
CA LEU A 397 -8.20 -24.20 -14.46
C LEU A 397 -8.82 -22.84 -14.17
N GLU A 398 -9.14 -22.56 -12.90
CA GLU A 398 -9.65 -21.25 -12.48
C GLU A 398 -8.55 -20.20 -12.55
N TRP A 399 -7.37 -20.53 -12.04
CA TRP A 399 -6.20 -19.66 -12.06
C TRP A 399 -5.81 -19.27 -13.50
N ALA A 400 -5.77 -20.22 -14.42
CA ALA A 400 -5.41 -19.99 -15.83
C ALA A 400 -6.44 -19.10 -16.55
N LYS A 401 -7.73 -19.22 -16.23
CA LYS A 401 -8.77 -18.32 -16.75
C LYS A 401 -8.57 -16.88 -16.25
N THR A 402 -8.27 -16.71 -14.97
CA THR A 402 -7.99 -15.39 -14.39
C THR A 402 -6.78 -14.72 -15.03
N ILE A 403 -5.68 -15.47 -15.23
CA ILE A 403 -4.48 -14.95 -15.90
C ILE A 403 -4.78 -14.55 -17.35
N ARG A 404 -5.51 -15.39 -18.11
CA ARG A 404 -5.90 -15.07 -19.48
C ARG A 404 -6.72 -13.78 -19.51
N ILE A 405 -7.81 -13.70 -18.75
CA ILE A 405 -8.67 -12.51 -18.69
C ILE A 405 -7.86 -11.25 -18.34
N TYR A 406 -6.91 -11.36 -17.42
CA TYR A 406 -6.03 -10.25 -17.08
C TYR A 406 -5.20 -9.79 -18.29
N LEU A 407 -4.51 -10.70 -18.97
CA LEU A 407 -3.71 -10.39 -20.17
C LEU A 407 -4.56 -9.79 -21.31
N GLN A 408 -5.78 -10.28 -21.51
CA GLN A 408 -6.72 -9.72 -22.48
C GLN A 408 -7.10 -8.28 -22.12
N SER A 409 -7.36 -8.02 -20.83
CA SER A 409 -7.80 -6.69 -20.35
C SER A 409 -6.73 -5.59 -20.49
N ILE A 410 -5.45 -5.98 -20.53
CA ILE A 410 -4.32 -5.06 -20.68
C ILE A 410 -3.77 -5.03 -22.12
N ASP A 411 -4.48 -5.67 -23.07
CA ASP A 411 -4.09 -5.76 -24.48
C ASP A 411 -2.71 -6.41 -24.68
N LYS A 412 -2.45 -7.53 -23.96
CA LYS A 412 -1.19 -8.29 -23.97
C LYS A 412 -1.38 -9.77 -24.29
N GLU A 413 -2.37 -10.09 -25.13
CA GLU A 413 -2.62 -11.48 -25.55
C GLU A 413 -1.49 -12.07 -26.40
N ASP A 414 -0.72 -11.20 -27.08
CA ASP A 414 0.43 -11.56 -27.90
C ASP A 414 1.57 -12.23 -27.12
N HIS A 415 1.59 -12.09 -25.78
CA HIS A 415 2.52 -12.77 -24.87
C HIS A 415 2.17 -14.24 -24.59
N LEU A 416 1.02 -14.71 -25.09
CA LEU A 416 0.66 -16.14 -25.12
C LEU A 416 1.17 -16.83 -26.41
N ASP A 417 1.70 -16.06 -27.36
CA ASP A 417 2.24 -16.52 -28.63
C ASP A 417 3.78 -16.37 -28.68
N ASP A 418 4.41 -16.88 -29.75
CA ASP A 418 5.87 -16.86 -29.89
C ASP A 418 6.41 -15.43 -30.06
N PRO A 419 7.63 -15.14 -29.56
CA PRO A 419 8.21 -13.80 -29.60
C PRO A 419 8.32 -13.26 -31.04
N PRO A 420 7.99 -11.98 -31.28
CA PRO A 420 8.06 -11.38 -32.60
C PRO A 420 9.49 -11.39 -33.15
N LEU A 421 9.63 -11.60 -34.48
CA LEU A 421 10.91 -11.68 -35.18
C LEU A 421 11.46 -10.30 -35.61
N ASP A 422 10.66 -9.24 -35.42
CA ASP A 422 10.96 -7.89 -35.88
C ASP A 422 11.80 -7.08 -34.87
N GLY A 423 12.14 -5.83 -35.23
CA GLY A 423 12.92 -4.91 -34.38
C GLY A 423 12.31 -4.60 -33.01
N THR A 424 11.05 -4.98 -32.77
CA THR A 424 10.33 -4.83 -31.49
C THR A 424 10.62 -5.94 -30.48
N LYS A 425 11.31 -7.03 -30.89
CA LYS A 425 11.61 -8.20 -30.05
C LYS A 425 12.22 -7.86 -28.69
N LYS A 426 13.12 -6.87 -28.64
CA LYS A 426 13.81 -6.48 -27.40
C LYS A 426 12.87 -5.79 -26.40
N ALA A 427 11.92 -4.99 -26.89
CA ALA A 427 10.90 -4.36 -26.04
C ALA A 427 9.89 -5.41 -25.57
N TRP A 428 9.46 -6.30 -26.47
CA TRP A 428 8.57 -7.41 -26.17
C TRP A 428 9.16 -8.32 -25.08
N LEU A 429 10.42 -8.75 -25.20
CA LEU A 429 11.10 -9.58 -24.20
C LEU A 429 11.17 -8.91 -22.82
N LYS A 430 11.33 -7.58 -22.78
CA LYS A 430 11.38 -6.82 -21.52
C LYS A 430 10.02 -6.79 -20.84
N ASP A 431 8.95 -6.66 -21.61
CA ASP A 431 7.58 -6.68 -21.11
C ASP A 431 7.16 -8.11 -20.70
N ASP A 432 7.55 -9.12 -21.47
CA ASP A 432 7.32 -10.53 -21.16
C ASP A 432 7.97 -10.93 -19.83
N GLN A 433 9.22 -10.54 -19.59
CA GLN A 433 9.91 -10.79 -18.31
C GLN A 433 9.20 -10.16 -17.11
N ARG A 434 8.59 -8.98 -17.28
CA ARG A 434 7.82 -8.33 -16.21
C ARG A 434 6.53 -9.08 -15.93
N LEU A 435 5.79 -9.46 -16.97
CA LEU A 435 4.58 -10.27 -16.86
C LEU A 435 4.89 -11.64 -16.22
N PHE A 436 5.96 -12.28 -16.65
CA PHE A 436 6.44 -13.55 -16.11
C PHE A 436 6.73 -13.48 -14.61
N LEU A 437 7.44 -12.44 -14.16
CA LEU A 437 7.70 -12.22 -12.73
C LEU A 437 6.41 -12.02 -11.93
N LEU A 438 5.45 -11.26 -12.47
CA LEU A 438 4.15 -11.03 -11.82
C LEU A 438 3.34 -12.32 -11.69
N ILE A 439 3.28 -13.13 -12.75
CA ILE A 439 2.57 -14.43 -12.75
C ILE A 439 3.24 -15.40 -11.79
N ARG A 440 4.58 -15.49 -11.81
CA ARG A 440 5.37 -16.37 -10.93
C ARG A 440 5.15 -16.09 -9.45
N ASN A 441 4.94 -14.83 -9.09
CA ASN A 441 4.61 -14.42 -7.72
C ASN A 441 3.21 -14.87 -7.24
N THR A 442 2.36 -15.35 -8.16
CA THR A 442 1.05 -15.94 -7.86
C THR A 442 1.08 -17.48 -7.81
N ILE A 443 2.25 -18.12 -7.91
CA ILE A 443 2.41 -19.57 -7.86
C ILE A 443 2.85 -20.03 -6.46
N SER A 444 2.34 -21.17 -5.97
CA SER A 444 2.80 -21.76 -4.71
C SER A 444 4.23 -22.31 -4.82
N PRO A 445 5.03 -22.30 -3.74
CA PRO A 445 6.41 -22.81 -3.77
C PRO A 445 6.53 -24.29 -4.19
N GLU A 446 5.47 -25.07 -3.98
CA GLU A 446 5.39 -26.48 -4.37
C GLU A 446 5.28 -26.67 -5.88
N VAL A 447 4.54 -25.79 -6.56
CA VAL A 447 4.42 -25.80 -8.02
C VAL A 447 5.62 -25.09 -8.66
N LEU A 448 6.14 -24.06 -7.99
CA LEU A 448 7.22 -23.21 -8.48
C LEU A 448 8.50 -23.99 -8.84
N ARG A 449 8.82 -25.04 -8.07
CA ARG A 449 10.01 -25.89 -8.32
C ARG A 449 9.97 -26.56 -9.70
N TYR A 450 8.78 -26.89 -10.20
CA TYR A 450 8.60 -27.58 -11.48
C TYR A 450 8.70 -26.64 -12.69
N VAL A 451 8.50 -25.34 -12.49
CA VAL A 451 8.46 -24.33 -13.57
C VAL A 451 9.68 -23.42 -13.59
N THR A 452 10.73 -23.77 -12.85
CA THR A 452 11.98 -22.97 -12.76
C THR A 452 12.75 -22.89 -14.07
N HIS A 453 12.47 -23.79 -15.01
CA HIS A 453 13.10 -23.88 -16.32
C HIS A 453 12.37 -23.07 -17.42
N CYS A 454 11.21 -22.48 -17.10
CA CYS A 454 10.47 -21.62 -18.03
C CYS A 454 11.00 -20.19 -17.96
N ASP A 455 11.24 -19.56 -19.10
CA ASP A 455 11.74 -18.19 -19.17
C ASP A 455 10.73 -17.22 -19.82
N LEU A 456 9.71 -17.74 -20.50
CA LEU A 456 8.64 -16.97 -21.14
C LEU A 456 7.27 -17.23 -20.54
N VAL A 457 6.37 -16.25 -20.64
CA VAL A 457 4.97 -16.38 -20.20
C VAL A 457 4.27 -17.53 -20.92
N LYS A 458 4.45 -17.63 -22.24
CA LYS A 458 3.93 -18.75 -23.05
C LYS A 458 4.43 -20.11 -22.57
N GLU A 459 5.75 -20.27 -22.38
CA GLU A 459 6.36 -21.52 -21.92
C GLU A 459 5.80 -21.97 -20.56
N LEU A 460 5.65 -21.03 -19.63
CA LEU A 460 5.06 -21.27 -18.32
C LEU A 460 3.60 -21.75 -18.44
N MET A 461 2.80 -21.06 -19.26
CA MET A 461 1.38 -21.37 -19.44
C MET A 461 1.19 -22.71 -20.16
N ASP A 462 2.01 -23.01 -21.16
CA ASP A 462 2.00 -24.28 -21.89
C ASP A 462 2.44 -25.45 -21.00
N TYR A 463 3.49 -25.26 -20.19
CA TYR A 463 3.96 -26.28 -19.27
C TYR A 463 2.94 -26.55 -18.16
N LEU A 464 2.37 -25.51 -17.54
CA LEU A 464 1.33 -25.70 -16.52
C LEU A 464 0.06 -26.32 -17.11
N ALA A 465 -0.32 -25.97 -18.33
CA ALA A 465 -1.39 -26.65 -19.04
C ALA A 465 -1.04 -28.13 -19.26
N PHE A 466 0.17 -28.46 -19.68
CA PHE A 466 0.58 -29.86 -19.82
C PHE A 466 0.49 -30.65 -18.50
N VAL A 467 0.94 -30.05 -17.39
CA VAL A 467 0.93 -30.70 -16.07
C VAL A 467 -0.50 -30.87 -15.51
N TYR A 468 -1.39 -29.91 -15.74
CA TYR A 468 -2.69 -29.83 -15.05
C TYR A 468 -3.93 -29.91 -15.95
N SER A 469 -3.81 -29.85 -17.27
CA SER A 469 -4.94 -29.87 -18.22
C SER A 469 -5.26 -31.27 -18.78
N GLY A 470 -4.87 -32.34 -18.07
CA GLY A 470 -5.34 -33.71 -18.34
C GLY A 470 -4.73 -34.44 -19.55
N LYS A 471 -3.75 -33.87 -20.26
CA LYS A 471 -3.12 -34.54 -21.43
C LYS A 471 -2.08 -35.61 -21.06
N GLY A 472 -1.73 -35.77 -19.78
CA GLY A 472 -0.69 -36.73 -19.35
C GLY A 472 -0.74 -37.18 -17.90
N ASN A 473 -1.90 -37.16 -17.22
CA ASN A 473 -1.95 -37.49 -15.79
C ASN A 473 -3.04 -38.52 -15.45
N LEU A 474 -2.83 -39.78 -15.88
CA LEU A 474 -3.69 -40.92 -15.51
C LEU A 474 -3.75 -41.14 -13.99
N SER A 475 -2.66 -40.86 -13.27
CA SER A 475 -2.60 -41.02 -11.81
C SER A 475 -3.49 -40.03 -11.06
N TYR A 476 -3.63 -38.79 -11.53
CA TYR A 476 -4.51 -37.82 -10.89
C TYR A 476 -5.99 -38.10 -11.20
N THR A 477 -6.29 -38.47 -12.45
CA THR A 477 -7.63 -38.94 -12.83
C THR A 477 -8.04 -40.17 -12.00
N TYR A 478 -7.09 -41.06 -11.68
CA TYR A 478 -7.27 -42.17 -10.74
C TYR A 478 -7.68 -41.70 -9.34
N ASP A 479 -6.93 -40.77 -8.75
CA ASP A 479 -7.18 -40.28 -7.39
C ASP A 479 -8.54 -39.60 -7.24
N VAL A 480 -8.92 -38.78 -8.23
CA VAL A 480 -10.24 -38.14 -8.28
C VAL A 480 -11.35 -39.18 -8.48
N CYS A 481 -11.15 -40.18 -9.34
CA CYS A 481 -12.12 -41.28 -9.52
C CYS A 481 -12.28 -42.10 -8.24
N LYS A 482 -11.18 -42.42 -7.55
CA LYS A 482 -11.19 -43.17 -6.30
C LYS A 482 -11.93 -42.40 -5.21
N ALA A 483 -11.66 -41.10 -5.07
CA ALA A 483 -12.34 -40.23 -4.13
C ALA A 483 -13.86 -40.14 -4.36
N PHE A 484 -14.31 -40.25 -5.62
CA PHE A 484 -15.73 -40.23 -5.96
C PHE A 484 -16.44 -41.60 -5.82
N TYR A 485 -15.83 -42.69 -6.31
CA TYR A 485 -16.47 -44.03 -6.34
C TYR A 485 -16.28 -44.85 -5.08
N ARG A 486 -15.24 -44.57 -4.28
CA ARG A 486 -15.01 -45.18 -2.97
C ARG A 486 -14.84 -44.10 -1.90
N PRO A 487 -15.89 -43.29 -1.65
CA PRO A 487 -15.78 -42.22 -0.68
C PRO A 487 -15.85 -42.82 0.73
N GLU A 488 -14.80 -42.60 1.52
CA GLU A 488 -14.75 -43.02 2.93
C GLU A 488 -14.92 -41.79 3.82
N LYS A 489 -15.92 -41.81 4.71
CA LYS A 489 -16.16 -40.70 5.63
C LYS A 489 -15.04 -40.55 6.66
N LEU A 490 -14.43 -41.66 7.08
CA LEU A 490 -13.47 -41.73 8.20
C LEU A 490 -14.02 -40.96 9.44
N ASP A 491 -13.14 -40.52 10.34
CA ASP A 491 -13.50 -39.71 11.54
C ASP A 491 -13.86 -38.23 11.23
N LYS A 492 -14.16 -37.90 9.96
CA LYS A 492 -14.43 -36.51 9.55
C LYS A 492 -15.87 -36.07 9.87
N SER A 493 -16.05 -34.77 10.09
CA SER A 493 -17.38 -34.17 10.24
C SER A 493 -18.20 -34.33 8.95
N LEU A 494 -19.53 -34.44 9.08
CA LEU A 494 -20.43 -34.66 7.93
C LEU A 494 -20.33 -33.52 6.90
N VAL A 495 -20.15 -32.27 7.38
CA VAL A 495 -20.03 -31.08 6.52
C VAL A 495 -18.73 -31.13 5.72
N THR A 496 -17.61 -31.48 6.37
CA THR A 496 -16.31 -31.61 5.71
C THR A 496 -16.32 -32.72 4.67
N TYR A 497 -16.87 -33.90 5.01
CA TYR A 497 -17.02 -35.02 4.09
C TYR A 497 -17.87 -34.66 2.87
N PHE A 498 -19.00 -33.96 3.07
CA PHE A 498 -19.86 -33.54 1.97
C PHE A 498 -19.17 -32.52 1.05
N MET A 499 -18.41 -31.57 1.60
CA MET A 499 -17.65 -30.62 0.78
C MET A 499 -16.53 -31.29 -0.01
N GLU A 500 -15.82 -32.26 0.59
CA GLU A 500 -14.81 -33.05 -0.12
C GLU A 500 -15.42 -33.89 -1.25
N PHE A 501 -16.57 -34.54 -1.00
CA PHE A 501 -17.30 -35.30 -2.02
C PHE A 501 -17.79 -34.39 -3.15
N LYS A 502 -18.38 -33.23 -2.82
CA LYS A 502 -18.87 -32.26 -3.80
C LYS A 502 -17.72 -31.73 -4.67
N LYS A 503 -16.56 -31.45 -4.05
CA LYS A 503 -15.34 -31.03 -4.77
C LYS A 503 -14.87 -32.12 -5.73
N ALA A 504 -14.76 -33.37 -5.27
CA ALA A 504 -14.36 -34.49 -6.13
C ALA A 504 -15.34 -34.72 -7.29
N TYR A 505 -16.65 -34.51 -7.07
CA TYR A 505 -17.67 -34.60 -8.12
C TYR A 505 -17.54 -33.50 -9.18
N GLU A 506 -17.37 -32.24 -8.78
CA GLU A 506 -17.18 -31.12 -9.70
C GLU A 506 -15.88 -31.26 -10.51
N GLU A 507 -14.83 -31.76 -9.85
CA GLU A 507 -13.54 -32.04 -10.48
C GLU A 507 -13.63 -33.21 -11.48
N LEU A 508 -14.33 -34.29 -11.14
CA LEU A 508 -14.58 -35.40 -12.05
C LEU A 508 -15.38 -34.97 -13.29
N ASN A 509 -16.40 -34.13 -13.12
CA ASN A 509 -17.18 -33.58 -14.24
C ASN A 509 -16.34 -32.72 -15.20
N THR A 510 -15.26 -32.15 -14.70
CA THR A 510 -14.33 -31.35 -15.50
C THR A 510 -13.34 -32.21 -16.26
N LEU A 511 -12.85 -33.29 -15.63
CA LEU A 511 -11.93 -34.25 -16.26
C LEU A 511 -12.63 -35.18 -17.26
N LEU A 512 -13.89 -35.56 -16.99
CA LEU A 512 -14.72 -36.45 -17.79
C LEU A 512 -16.11 -35.83 -17.97
N PRO A 513 -16.24 -34.85 -18.90
CA PRO A 513 -17.53 -34.18 -19.11
C PRO A 513 -18.57 -35.17 -19.65
N TYR A 514 -19.78 -35.09 -19.10
CA TYR A 514 -20.94 -35.81 -19.64
C TYR A 514 -21.25 -35.30 -21.05
N THR A 515 -21.00 -36.14 -22.05
CA THR A 515 -21.28 -35.85 -23.46
C THR A 515 -22.45 -36.68 -23.97
N ALA A 516 -23.19 -36.13 -24.95
CA ALA A 516 -24.28 -36.83 -25.63
C ALA A 516 -23.80 -37.85 -26.68
N ASP A 517 -22.49 -37.88 -26.99
CA ASP A 517 -21.90 -38.85 -27.90
C ASP A 517 -21.65 -40.20 -27.19
N ILE A 518 -22.42 -41.21 -27.59
CA ILE A 518 -22.39 -42.57 -27.02
C ILE A 518 -20.98 -43.19 -27.12
N LYS A 519 -20.22 -42.95 -28.20
CA LYS A 519 -18.88 -43.55 -28.36
C LYS A 519 -17.88 -42.98 -27.36
N VAL A 520 -17.95 -41.66 -27.13
CA VAL A 520 -17.10 -40.99 -26.15
C VAL A 520 -17.48 -41.43 -24.74
N GLN A 521 -18.78 -41.53 -24.45
CA GLN A 521 -19.27 -42.03 -23.17
C GLN A 521 -18.84 -43.48 -22.90
N MET A 522 -18.86 -44.35 -23.92
CA MET A 522 -18.37 -45.74 -23.81
C MET A 522 -16.87 -45.79 -23.51
N LYS A 523 -16.05 -45.01 -24.22
CA LYS A 523 -14.60 -44.94 -23.97
C LYS A 523 -14.28 -44.42 -22.56
N GLN A 524 -15.01 -43.43 -22.09
CA GLN A 524 -14.87 -42.90 -20.71
C GLN A 524 -15.26 -43.96 -19.66
N ARG A 525 -16.33 -44.74 -19.91
CA ARG A 525 -16.74 -45.86 -19.03
C ARG A 525 -15.73 -46.99 -19.01
N GLU A 526 -15.11 -47.31 -20.15
CA GLU A 526 -14.04 -48.32 -20.23
C GLU A 526 -12.80 -47.88 -19.44
N GLN A 527 -12.37 -46.63 -19.62
CA GLN A 527 -11.29 -46.06 -18.81
C GLN A 527 -11.63 -46.12 -17.32
N MET A 528 -12.84 -45.75 -16.93
CA MET A 528 -13.29 -45.83 -15.55
C MET A 528 -13.31 -47.27 -15.00
N ALA A 529 -13.71 -48.25 -15.81
CA ALA A 529 -13.69 -49.66 -15.42
C ALA A 529 -12.26 -50.17 -15.16
N ILE A 530 -11.31 -49.79 -16.02
CA ILE A 530 -9.89 -50.12 -15.85
C ILE A 530 -9.34 -49.50 -14.56
N MET A 531 -9.60 -48.20 -14.33
CA MET A 531 -9.10 -47.50 -13.14
C MET A 531 -9.71 -48.05 -11.84
N SER A 532 -11.00 -48.39 -11.86
CA SER A 532 -11.69 -49.03 -10.74
C SER A 532 -11.12 -50.42 -10.44
N TRP A 533 -10.80 -51.21 -11.47
CA TRP A 533 -10.17 -52.52 -11.31
C TRP A 533 -8.75 -52.40 -10.70
N ILE A 534 -7.92 -51.49 -11.21
CA ILE A 534 -6.59 -51.18 -10.64
C ILE A 534 -6.69 -50.81 -9.15
N SER A 535 -7.75 -50.09 -8.74
CA SER A 535 -7.99 -49.72 -7.34
C SER A 535 -8.38 -50.88 -6.41
N GLY A 536 -8.84 -52.00 -6.96
CA GLY A 536 -9.13 -53.21 -6.20
C GLY A 536 -7.89 -54.06 -5.90
N LEU A 537 -6.77 -53.81 -6.57
CA LEU A 537 -5.57 -54.64 -6.42
C LEU A 537 -4.82 -54.35 -5.10
N PRO A 538 -4.44 -55.39 -4.33
CA PRO A 538 -3.66 -55.24 -3.11
C PRO A 538 -2.30 -54.54 -3.34
N SER A 539 -1.68 -54.05 -2.26
CA SER A 539 -0.42 -53.29 -2.31
C SER A 539 0.78 -54.09 -2.86
N GLU A 540 0.67 -55.42 -2.93
CA GLU A 540 1.69 -56.29 -3.53
C GLU A 540 1.80 -56.16 -5.05
N TYR A 541 0.78 -55.60 -5.72
CA TYR A 541 0.76 -55.38 -7.17
C TYR A 541 1.09 -53.94 -7.59
N GLU A 542 1.71 -53.14 -6.70
CA GLU A 542 1.93 -51.71 -6.96
C GLU A 542 2.83 -51.44 -8.18
N GLY A 543 3.80 -52.31 -8.47
CA GLY A 543 4.65 -52.23 -9.66
C GLY A 543 3.86 -52.42 -10.97
N ALA A 544 2.91 -53.37 -10.97
CA ALA A 544 2.00 -53.60 -12.08
C ALA A 544 1.05 -52.41 -12.31
N LYS A 545 0.54 -51.78 -11.25
CA LYS A 545 -0.30 -50.59 -11.35
C LYS A 545 0.44 -49.44 -12.05
N GLN A 546 1.70 -49.21 -11.67
CA GLN A 546 2.50 -48.14 -12.26
C GLN A 546 2.81 -48.39 -13.74
N GLN A 547 3.08 -49.63 -14.14
CA GLN A 547 3.31 -49.98 -15.54
C GLN A 547 2.06 -49.83 -16.41
N ILE A 548 0.89 -50.29 -15.93
CA ILE A 548 -0.38 -50.18 -16.66
C ILE A 548 -0.82 -48.71 -16.81
N LEU A 549 -0.54 -47.86 -15.81
CA LEU A 549 -0.89 -46.43 -15.83
C LEU A 549 0.08 -45.60 -16.69
N ALA A 550 1.30 -46.06 -16.91
CA ALA A 550 2.33 -45.35 -17.67
C ALA A 550 2.38 -45.76 -19.16
N GLY A 551 1.94 -46.96 -19.52
CA GLY A 551 1.97 -47.48 -20.88
C GLY A 551 0.73 -47.12 -21.72
N THR A 552 0.92 -46.94 -23.03
CA THR A 552 -0.19 -46.82 -23.99
C THR A 552 -0.76 -48.16 -24.45
N GLU A 553 -0.02 -49.26 -24.27
CA GLU A 553 -0.45 -50.64 -24.50
C GLU A 553 0.13 -51.56 -23.41
N VAL A 554 -0.62 -52.61 -23.03
CA VAL A 554 -0.23 -53.57 -21.98
C VAL A 554 0.15 -54.88 -22.67
N THR A 555 1.43 -55.27 -22.64
CA THR A 555 1.91 -56.52 -23.23
C THR A 555 1.60 -57.69 -22.30
N SER A 556 0.41 -58.29 -22.45
CA SER A 556 0.02 -59.58 -21.85
C SER A 556 0.00 -59.68 -20.30
N LEU A 557 -1.07 -60.30 -19.77
CA LEU A 557 -1.24 -60.56 -18.33
C LEU A 557 -0.15 -61.44 -17.70
N MET A 558 0.63 -62.17 -18.52
CA MET A 558 1.72 -63.06 -18.06
C MET A 558 3.03 -62.31 -17.74
N GLU A 559 3.20 -61.07 -18.19
CA GLU A 559 4.42 -60.27 -17.91
C GLU A 559 4.30 -59.40 -16.66
N ILE A 560 3.10 -59.32 -16.06
CA ILE A 560 2.73 -58.34 -15.02
C ILE A 560 2.49 -59.01 -13.64
N THR A 561 2.47 -60.34 -13.57
CA THR A 561 2.51 -61.14 -12.33
C THR A 561 3.95 -61.39 -11.90
#